data_AF-A0A2A3G5F2-F1
#
_entry.id   AF-A0A2A3G5F2-F1
#
_cell.length_a   1.000
_cell.length_b   1.000
_cell.length_c   1.000
_cell.angle_alpha   90.00
_cell.angle_beta   90.00
_cell.angle_gamma   90.00
#
_symmetry.space_group_name_H-M   'P 1'
#
loop_
_entity.id
_entity.type
_entity.pdbx_description
1 polymer ?
#
loop_
_entity_poly.entity_id
_entity_poly.type
_entity_poly.pdbx_seq_one_letter_code
_entity_poly.pdbx_strand_id
1 'polypeptide(L)'
;MTAHPDLVGTEPLGGRADGTRFATWFGPDDAPLFAVVDRPADGRCRGAVVLCPPIGKEQVDSYRGMVYLAQQLRARGLLVLRFDYRGTGDSSGAQDDSDAVAGWLDSIRRAVDYVRSSGITDIGLVGLRVGALLAAQVAAVCGPVRAVALWDPVVRGRAYLRKQTALHQMVVGPEDTDDPRVTLIGAVLAPAAASALSAMSLRAATPPSGAKVLMAVRDSEVDSVATREAVAAWNAETVTVHDYESFLEPADFVVRHPFGDIDRIAAWMSASFGDHHTGAALDLRPTAVVDRTVDGRQVIETLEFAGAAELFTIRTSVAAEQGATHSPAGPTVIFHGTANEHRVGPVRLWAETARELAAHGIVSVRFDRRGTGDTGLVQHGECTTIYTDESRDDAVDIISVSGAPPGSVVLAGMCSGAWNSSYAAIRHPVRAVVLVNMADWTITRKAFVKQSTMDADRRSLKGAALALLHRHAATAKKYLRVWLPYRGWLWLGRAGLLQVPEVMLAPLHERGVHATVLLSPVDYAAFVENHGERSLRRLRGAGWNGRLVTYPSGDHSLYSTALRDRVLRDVLATALGELTVGRVDDARDDSRSALVG
;
A
#
# COMPACT_ATOMS: atom_id res chain seq x y z
N MET A 1 47.83 -13.72 -21.44
CA MET A 1 46.62 -13.94 -22.26
C MET A 1 45.53 -14.43 -21.34
N THR A 2 44.81 -13.50 -20.73
CA THR A 2 43.65 -13.78 -19.87
C THR A 2 42.61 -12.75 -20.26
N ALA A 3 41.59 -13.21 -20.98
CA ALA A 3 40.52 -12.40 -21.51
C ALA A 3 39.62 -11.91 -20.35
N HIS A 4 39.47 -10.60 -20.25
CA HIS A 4 38.32 -9.97 -19.63
C HIS A 4 37.09 -10.21 -20.52
N PRO A 5 35.96 -10.68 -19.99
CA PRO A 5 34.67 -10.42 -20.61
C PRO A 5 34.09 -9.13 -20.03
N ASP A 6 33.88 -8.17 -20.93
CA ASP A 6 33.17 -6.93 -20.69
C ASP A 6 31.77 -7.19 -20.14
N LEU A 7 31.56 -6.86 -18.86
CA LEU A 7 30.23 -6.58 -18.31
C LEU A 7 29.90 -5.12 -18.65
N VAL A 8 29.43 -4.90 -19.88
CA VAL A 8 28.71 -3.67 -20.21
C VAL A 8 27.39 -3.71 -19.45
N GLY A 9 27.27 -2.83 -18.45
CA GLY A 9 26.11 -2.73 -17.58
C GLY A 9 24.84 -2.39 -18.35
N THR A 10 23.88 -3.30 -18.27
CA THR A 10 22.46 -2.99 -18.32
C THR A 10 21.96 -3.10 -16.88
N GLU A 11 21.65 -1.97 -16.25
CA GLU A 11 20.88 -2.01 -14.99
C GLU A 11 19.63 -2.89 -15.19
N PRO A 12 19.24 -3.72 -14.20
CA PRO A 12 18.02 -4.51 -14.34
C PRO A 12 16.82 -3.57 -14.35
N LEU A 13 16.33 -3.25 -15.54
CA LEU A 13 15.13 -2.42 -15.76
C LEU A 13 13.97 -2.95 -14.89
N GLY A 14 13.61 -2.18 -13.86
CA GLY A 14 12.51 -2.50 -12.93
C GLY A 14 12.70 -3.77 -12.09
N GLY A 15 13.90 -4.34 -12.01
CA GLY A 15 14.19 -5.62 -11.34
C GLY A 15 15.02 -5.49 -10.07
N ARG A 16 14.86 -6.46 -9.16
CA ARG A 16 15.82 -6.65 -8.05
C ARG A 16 17.16 -7.15 -8.57
N ALA A 17 18.24 -6.86 -7.83
CA ALA A 17 19.60 -7.26 -8.16
C ALA A 17 19.78 -8.79 -8.24
N ASP A 18 18.94 -9.56 -7.54
CA ASP A 18 18.97 -11.03 -7.60
C ASP A 18 18.36 -11.63 -8.88
N GLY A 19 17.75 -10.80 -9.74
CA GLY A 19 17.15 -11.23 -11.00
C GLY A 19 15.92 -12.12 -10.85
N THR A 20 15.27 -12.13 -9.69
CA THR A 20 14.15 -13.02 -9.38
C THR A 20 12.79 -12.34 -9.22
N ARG A 21 12.77 -11.00 -9.13
CA ARG A 21 11.54 -10.20 -9.04
C ARG A 21 11.66 -8.94 -9.90
N PHE A 22 10.63 -8.67 -10.68
CA PHE A 22 10.54 -7.54 -11.61
C PHE A 22 9.20 -6.84 -11.45
N ALA A 23 9.18 -5.52 -11.37
CA ALA A 23 7.98 -4.71 -11.47
C ALA A 23 7.82 -4.23 -12.92
N THR A 24 6.61 -4.29 -13.45
CA THR A 24 6.33 -3.95 -14.86
C THR A 24 4.91 -3.43 -15.03
N TRP A 25 4.74 -2.57 -16.02
CA TRP A 25 3.45 -2.30 -16.61
C TRP A 25 3.14 -3.35 -17.70
N PHE A 26 1.88 -3.69 -17.89
CA PHE A 26 1.41 -4.53 -18.99
C PHE A 26 0.02 -4.10 -19.46
N GLY A 27 -0.47 -4.70 -20.54
CA GLY A 27 -1.73 -4.29 -21.16
C GLY A 27 -1.54 -3.14 -22.16
N PRO A 28 -2.63 -2.49 -22.57
CA PRO A 28 -2.60 -1.46 -23.61
C PRO A 28 -2.04 -0.14 -23.06
N ASP A 29 -1.44 0.66 -23.93
CA ASP A 29 -0.75 1.91 -23.54
C ASP A 29 -1.69 2.98 -22.96
N ASP A 30 -2.99 2.91 -23.24
CA ASP A 30 -4.03 3.82 -22.74
C ASP A 30 -4.68 3.35 -21.43
N ALA A 31 -4.47 2.09 -21.04
CA ALA A 31 -4.96 1.53 -19.79
C ALA A 31 -3.93 0.54 -19.19
N PRO A 32 -2.72 1.00 -18.84
CA PRO A 32 -1.69 0.11 -18.32
C PRO A 32 -2.06 -0.44 -16.94
N LEU A 33 -1.73 -1.72 -16.75
CA LEU A 33 -1.93 -2.45 -15.52
C LEU A 33 -0.60 -2.67 -14.82
N PHE A 34 -0.56 -2.47 -13.52
CA PHE A 34 0.61 -2.74 -12.70
C PHE A 34 0.76 -4.23 -12.42
N ALA A 35 1.98 -4.75 -12.51
CA ALA A 35 2.32 -6.10 -12.11
C ALA A 35 3.71 -6.25 -11.47
N VAL A 36 3.85 -7.31 -10.69
CA VAL A 36 5.12 -7.83 -10.20
C VAL A 36 5.26 -9.29 -10.62
N VAL A 37 6.35 -9.59 -11.29
CA VAL A 37 6.70 -10.92 -11.80
C VAL A 37 7.80 -11.51 -10.91
N ASP A 38 7.53 -12.64 -10.28
CA ASP A 38 8.54 -13.46 -9.62
C ASP A 38 8.93 -14.60 -10.60
N ARG A 39 10.22 -14.68 -10.98
CA ARG A 39 10.75 -15.65 -11.95
C ARG A 39 11.92 -16.45 -11.35
N PRO A 40 12.05 -17.76 -11.63
CA PRO A 40 13.25 -18.52 -11.28
C PRO A 40 14.53 -17.82 -11.79
N ALA A 41 15.60 -17.86 -11.01
CA ALA A 41 16.84 -17.12 -11.29
C ALA A 41 17.53 -17.54 -12.60
N ASP A 42 17.39 -18.81 -12.99
CA ASP A 42 17.89 -19.35 -14.26
C ASP A 42 16.99 -19.02 -15.46
N GLY A 43 15.85 -18.34 -15.22
CA GLY A 43 14.87 -17.95 -16.23
C GLY A 43 14.05 -19.10 -16.83
N ARG A 44 14.19 -20.33 -16.31
CA ARG A 44 13.51 -21.52 -16.82
C ARG A 44 12.32 -21.88 -15.92
N CYS A 45 11.15 -22.01 -16.53
CA CYS A 45 9.89 -22.16 -15.81
C CYS A 45 9.16 -23.45 -16.23
N ARG A 46 8.59 -24.15 -15.24
CA ARG A 46 7.72 -25.34 -15.44
C ARG A 46 6.30 -25.00 -15.90
N GLY A 47 5.97 -23.72 -15.81
CA GLY A 47 4.64 -23.17 -15.99
C GLY A 47 4.58 -21.81 -15.31
N ALA A 48 3.39 -21.22 -15.33
CA ALA A 48 3.16 -19.92 -14.75
C ALA A 48 1.85 -19.86 -13.98
N VAL A 49 1.81 -19.01 -12.96
CA VAL A 49 0.66 -18.81 -12.10
C VAL A 49 0.30 -17.33 -12.06
N VAL A 50 -0.95 -17.01 -12.39
CA VAL A 50 -1.49 -15.66 -12.23
C VAL A 50 -2.23 -15.59 -10.89
N LEU A 51 -1.82 -14.66 -10.04
CA LEU A 51 -2.43 -14.41 -8.74
C LEU A 51 -3.46 -13.30 -8.85
N CYS A 52 -4.72 -13.63 -8.58
CA CYS A 52 -5.88 -12.75 -8.59
C CYS A 52 -6.13 -12.26 -7.14
N PRO A 53 -5.69 -11.05 -6.77
CA PRO A 53 -5.81 -10.57 -5.39
C PRO A 53 -7.26 -10.28 -5.01
N PRO A 54 -7.57 -10.13 -3.72
CA PRO A 54 -8.83 -9.51 -3.30
C PRO A 54 -8.80 -8.00 -3.58
N ILE A 55 -9.85 -7.27 -3.18
CA ILE A 55 -9.94 -5.81 -3.33
C ILE A 55 -10.09 -5.12 -1.97
N GLY A 56 -9.83 -3.82 -1.93
CA GLY A 56 -10.04 -2.98 -0.75
C GLY A 56 -9.16 -3.38 0.43
N LYS A 57 -9.70 -3.36 1.65
CA LYS A 57 -8.95 -3.71 2.88
C LYS A 57 -8.33 -5.10 2.81
N GLU A 58 -9.07 -6.08 2.26
CA GLU A 58 -8.60 -7.45 2.11
C GLU A 58 -7.33 -7.50 1.23
N GLN A 59 -7.19 -6.61 0.22
CA GLN A 59 -6.00 -6.51 -0.64
C GLN A 59 -4.79 -5.99 0.12
N VAL A 60 -4.99 -4.95 0.92
CA VAL A 60 -3.93 -4.36 1.76
C VAL A 60 -3.40 -5.40 2.75
N ASP A 61 -4.29 -6.09 3.45
CA ASP A 61 -3.90 -7.01 4.50
C ASP A 61 -3.24 -8.28 3.94
N SER A 62 -3.78 -8.82 2.85
CA SER A 62 -3.25 -10.04 2.24
C SER A 62 -2.00 -9.83 1.39
N TYR A 63 -1.60 -8.58 1.09
CA TYR A 63 -0.54 -8.27 0.12
C TYR A 63 0.76 -9.05 0.37
N ARG A 64 1.28 -8.99 1.59
CA ARG A 64 2.52 -9.69 1.98
C ARG A 64 2.36 -11.22 1.96
N GLY A 65 1.18 -11.73 2.29
CA GLY A 65 0.86 -13.15 2.15
C GLY A 65 0.85 -13.61 0.69
N MET A 66 0.34 -12.79 -0.22
CA MET A 66 0.38 -13.04 -1.67
C MET A 66 1.81 -12.96 -2.22
N VAL A 67 2.66 -12.06 -1.69
CA VAL A 67 4.09 -12.01 -2.02
C VAL A 67 4.80 -13.28 -1.53
N TYR A 68 4.47 -13.79 -0.35
CA TYR A 68 5.00 -15.07 0.15
C TYR A 68 4.57 -16.24 -0.74
N LEU A 69 3.29 -16.30 -1.14
CA LEU A 69 2.80 -17.31 -2.09
C LEU A 69 3.59 -17.28 -3.41
N ALA A 70 3.85 -16.08 -3.96
CA ALA A 70 4.65 -15.93 -5.17
C ALA A 70 6.08 -16.46 -4.99
N GLN A 71 6.72 -16.16 -3.85
CA GLN A 71 8.06 -16.69 -3.54
C GLN A 71 8.07 -18.22 -3.44
N GLN A 72 7.04 -18.81 -2.84
CA GLN A 72 6.91 -20.26 -2.69
C GLN A 72 6.68 -20.96 -4.03
N LEU A 73 5.85 -20.40 -4.90
CA LEU A 73 5.62 -20.92 -6.25
C LEU A 73 6.87 -20.77 -7.12
N ARG A 74 7.56 -19.61 -7.05
CA ARG A 74 8.84 -19.38 -7.73
C ARG A 74 9.91 -20.38 -7.30
N ALA A 75 10.04 -20.65 -6.01
CA ALA A 75 10.97 -21.64 -5.47
C ALA A 75 10.68 -23.07 -5.99
N ARG A 76 9.48 -23.32 -6.51
CA ARG A 76 9.05 -24.58 -7.14
C ARG A 76 9.14 -24.56 -8.66
N GLY A 77 9.84 -23.58 -9.22
CA GLY A 77 10.11 -23.46 -10.66
C GLY A 77 8.99 -22.84 -11.49
N LEU A 78 8.05 -22.12 -10.87
CA LEU A 78 6.95 -21.46 -11.58
C LEU A 78 7.22 -19.97 -11.76
N LEU A 79 6.85 -19.42 -12.91
CA LEU A 79 6.73 -17.98 -13.08
C LEU A 79 5.45 -17.51 -12.38
N VAL A 80 5.49 -16.39 -11.65
CA VAL A 80 4.33 -15.89 -10.93
C VAL A 80 4.08 -14.45 -11.29
N LEU A 81 2.86 -14.14 -11.72
CA LEU A 81 2.40 -12.77 -11.97
C LEU A 81 1.42 -12.36 -10.87
N ARG A 82 1.79 -11.36 -10.07
CA ARG A 82 0.86 -10.58 -9.23
C ARG A 82 0.53 -9.30 -9.97
N PHE A 83 -0.71 -8.85 -9.92
CA PHE A 83 -1.13 -7.64 -10.62
C PHE A 83 -2.27 -6.94 -9.87
N ASP A 84 -2.47 -5.66 -10.16
CA ASP A 84 -3.63 -4.91 -9.71
C ASP A 84 -4.67 -4.82 -10.84
N TYR A 85 -5.95 -5.02 -10.51
CA TYR A 85 -7.02 -4.83 -11.48
C TYR A 85 -7.12 -3.36 -11.92
N ARG A 86 -7.66 -3.10 -13.12
CA ARG A 86 -8.03 -1.74 -13.55
C ARG A 86 -8.82 -1.02 -12.45
N GLY A 87 -8.42 0.21 -12.13
CA GLY A 87 -9.03 1.01 -11.07
C GLY A 87 -8.66 0.60 -9.64
N THR A 88 -7.76 -0.36 -9.43
CA THR A 88 -7.29 -0.80 -8.10
C THR A 88 -5.78 -0.64 -7.97
N GLY A 89 -5.28 -0.54 -6.74
CA GLY A 89 -3.85 -0.41 -6.45
C GLY A 89 -3.15 0.65 -7.32
N ASP A 90 -2.09 0.24 -8.00
CA ASP A 90 -1.29 1.09 -8.89
C ASP A 90 -1.77 1.11 -10.35
N SER A 91 -2.68 0.22 -10.75
CA SER A 91 -3.20 0.19 -12.12
C SER A 91 -3.95 1.49 -12.49
N SER A 92 -4.01 1.81 -13.79
CA SER A 92 -4.74 2.98 -14.28
C SER A 92 -6.26 2.82 -14.16
N GLY A 93 -6.99 3.92 -14.35
CA GLY A 93 -8.45 3.98 -14.22
C GLY A 93 -8.96 4.41 -12.84
N ALA A 94 -10.23 4.80 -12.80
CA ALA A 94 -10.91 5.26 -11.59
C ALA A 94 -11.50 4.08 -10.80
N GLN A 95 -11.59 4.23 -9.48
CA GLN A 95 -12.16 3.19 -8.60
C GLN A 95 -13.67 2.98 -8.88
N ASP A 96 -14.36 4.08 -9.12
CA ASP A 96 -15.81 4.16 -9.30
C ASP A 96 -16.24 4.17 -10.77
N ASP A 97 -15.43 3.62 -11.67
CA ASP A 97 -15.84 3.37 -13.05
C ASP A 97 -17.08 2.46 -13.10
N SER A 98 -18.07 2.86 -13.90
CA SER A 98 -19.35 2.11 -14.01
C SER A 98 -19.18 0.67 -14.49
N ASP A 99 -18.13 0.41 -15.26
CA ASP A 99 -17.77 -0.88 -15.84
C ASP A 99 -16.60 -1.56 -15.09
N ALA A 100 -16.26 -1.12 -13.87
CA ALA A 100 -15.11 -1.62 -13.10
C ALA A 100 -15.04 -3.15 -13.05
N VAL A 101 -16.17 -3.83 -12.81
CA VAL A 101 -16.22 -5.30 -12.79
C VAL A 101 -15.81 -5.92 -14.13
N ALA A 102 -16.26 -5.38 -15.26
CA ALA A 102 -15.83 -5.85 -16.57
C ALA A 102 -14.33 -5.60 -16.79
N GLY A 103 -13.83 -4.44 -16.33
CA GLY A 103 -12.41 -4.11 -16.30
C GLY A 103 -11.57 -5.08 -15.47
N TRP A 104 -12.07 -5.53 -14.32
CA TRP A 104 -11.35 -6.51 -13.48
C TRP A 104 -11.26 -7.88 -14.15
N LEU A 105 -12.34 -8.35 -14.76
CA LEU A 105 -12.34 -9.61 -15.54
C LEU A 105 -11.40 -9.51 -16.76
N ASP A 106 -11.36 -8.35 -17.42
CA ASP A 106 -10.44 -8.06 -18.52
C ASP A 106 -8.98 -8.05 -18.07
N SER A 107 -8.70 -7.49 -16.89
CA SER A 107 -7.36 -7.48 -16.31
C SER A 107 -6.82 -8.90 -16.09
N ILE A 108 -7.65 -9.85 -15.65
CA ILE A 108 -7.24 -11.27 -15.50
C ILE A 108 -6.90 -11.89 -16.86
N ARG A 109 -7.74 -11.65 -17.87
CA ARG A 109 -7.49 -12.16 -19.23
C ARG A 109 -6.16 -11.61 -19.79
N ARG A 110 -5.93 -10.31 -19.65
CA ARG A 110 -4.66 -9.67 -20.05
C ARG A 110 -3.46 -10.19 -19.26
N ALA A 111 -3.62 -10.48 -17.99
CA ALA A 111 -2.57 -11.05 -17.14
C ALA A 111 -2.17 -12.46 -17.64
N VAL A 112 -3.14 -13.29 -18.01
CA VAL A 112 -2.89 -14.59 -18.65
C VAL A 112 -2.22 -14.43 -20.01
N ASP A 113 -2.68 -13.50 -20.84
CA ASP A 113 -2.09 -13.26 -22.16
C ASP A 113 -0.66 -12.73 -22.09
N TYR A 114 -0.36 -11.84 -21.13
CA TYR A 114 0.98 -11.34 -20.85
C TYR A 114 1.93 -12.48 -20.43
N VAL A 115 1.47 -13.39 -19.58
CA VAL A 115 2.28 -14.56 -19.22
C VAL A 115 2.50 -15.48 -20.42
N ARG A 116 1.49 -15.69 -21.27
CA ARG A 116 1.64 -16.52 -22.46
C ARG A 116 2.56 -15.93 -23.51
N SER A 117 2.58 -14.60 -23.66
CA SER A 117 3.50 -13.93 -24.59
C SER A 117 4.97 -14.16 -24.22
N SER A 118 5.25 -14.52 -22.96
CA SER A 118 6.60 -14.93 -22.52
C SER A 118 7.04 -16.33 -22.98
N GLY A 119 6.17 -17.08 -23.68
CA GLY A 119 6.41 -18.43 -24.17
C GLY A 119 5.88 -19.55 -23.25
N ILE A 120 5.33 -19.20 -22.09
CA ILE A 120 4.78 -20.17 -21.14
C ILE A 120 3.30 -20.45 -21.44
N THR A 121 2.99 -21.65 -21.91
CA THR A 121 1.61 -22.07 -22.22
C THR A 121 0.89 -22.72 -21.05
N ASP A 122 1.65 -23.15 -20.05
CA ASP A 122 1.15 -23.92 -18.93
C ASP A 122 0.75 -22.97 -17.82
N ILE A 123 -0.55 -22.65 -17.74
CA ILE A 123 -1.07 -21.61 -16.85
C ILE A 123 -1.87 -22.20 -15.70
N GLY A 124 -1.65 -21.68 -14.49
CA GLY A 124 -2.52 -21.85 -13.33
C GLY A 124 -3.06 -20.51 -12.83
N LEU A 125 -4.19 -20.54 -12.14
CA LEU A 125 -4.79 -19.36 -11.49
C LEU A 125 -4.89 -19.62 -9.99
N VAL A 126 -4.52 -18.63 -9.18
CA VAL A 126 -4.90 -18.62 -7.75
C VAL A 126 -5.64 -17.33 -7.49
N GLY A 127 -6.87 -17.42 -6.99
CA GLY A 127 -7.61 -16.25 -6.57
C GLY A 127 -7.92 -16.30 -5.08
N LEU A 128 -7.87 -15.14 -4.42
CA LEU A 128 -8.19 -14.98 -3.00
C LEU A 128 -9.48 -14.16 -2.83
N ARG A 129 -10.43 -14.64 -2.01
CA ARG A 129 -11.71 -13.96 -1.71
C ARG A 129 -12.48 -13.57 -2.98
N VAL A 130 -12.73 -12.29 -3.19
CA VAL A 130 -13.39 -11.79 -4.41
C VAL A 130 -12.52 -12.03 -5.65
N GLY A 131 -11.19 -12.03 -5.53
CA GLY A 131 -10.28 -12.43 -6.60
C GLY A 131 -10.48 -13.88 -7.05
N ALA A 132 -10.85 -14.78 -6.13
CA ALA A 132 -11.25 -16.16 -6.46
C ALA A 132 -12.55 -16.20 -7.25
N LEU A 133 -13.55 -15.40 -6.84
CA LEU A 133 -14.81 -15.29 -7.56
C LEU A 133 -14.59 -14.75 -8.99
N LEU A 134 -13.77 -13.70 -9.13
CA LEU A 134 -13.45 -13.10 -10.43
C LEU A 134 -12.66 -14.07 -11.32
N ALA A 135 -11.64 -14.75 -10.78
CA ALA A 135 -10.88 -15.78 -11.50
C ALA A 135 -11.80 -16.89 -12.00
N ALA A 136 -12.74 -17.35 -11.16
CA ALA A 136 -13.71 -18.36 -11.53
C ALA A 136 -14.61 -17.93 -12.71
N GLN A 137 -14.97 -16.64 -12.82
CA GLN A 137 -15.80 -16.16 -13.94
C GLN A 137 -15.09 -16.22 -15.29
N VAL A 138 -13.76 -16.11 -15.33
CA VAL A 138 -13.00 -16.03 -16.59
C VAL A 138 -12.19 -17.28 -16.90
N ALA A 139 -11.98 -18.17 -15.93
CA ALA A 139 -11.07 -19.31 -16.07
C ALA A 139 -11.35 -20.18 -17.31
N ALA A 140 -12.63 -20.41 -17.64
CA ALA A 140 -13.02 -21.19 -18.82
C ALA A 140 -12.80 -20.49 -20.18
N VAL A 141 -12.67 -19.15 -20.19
CA VAL A 141 -12.50 -18.35 -21.41
C VAL A 141 -11.09 -17.76 -21.54
N CYS A 142 -10.23 -17.94 -20.53
CA CYS A 142 -8.82 -17.56 -20.58
C CYS A 142 -7.96 -18.56 -21.38
N GLY A 143 -8.52 -19.42 -22.24
CA GLY A 143 -7.80 -20.52 -22.90
C GLY A 143 -7.43 -21.67 -21.96
N PRO A 144 -6.54 -22.60 -22.37
CA PRO A 144 -6.17 -23.76 -21.55
C PRO A 144 -5.55 -23.34 -20.20
N VAL A 145 -6.15 -23.80 -19.10
CA VAL A 145 -5.69 -23.62 -17.72
C VAL A 145 -5.50 -25.01 -17.11
N ARG A 146 -4.34 -25.26 -16.50
CA ARG A 146 -4.01 -26.56 -15.85
C ARG A 146 -4.59 -26.69 -14.47
N ALA A 147 -4.60 -25.60 -13.71
CA ALA A 147 -5.04 -25.64 -12.32
C ALA A 147 -5.65 -24.31 -11.88
N VAL A 148 -6.67 -24.40 -11.03
CA VAL A 148 -7.31 -23.25 -10.39
C VAL A 148 -7.38 -23.50 -8.89
N ALA A 149 -6.73 -22.66 -8.10
CA ALA A 149 -6.91 -22.64 -6.65
C ALA A 149 -7.80 -21.45 -6.26
N LEU A 150 -8.96 -21.76 -5.70
CA LEU A 150 -9.91 -20.80 -5.13
C LEU A 150 -9.66 -20.73 -3.64
N TRP A 151 -8.89 -19.72 -3.21
CA TRP A 151 -8.54 -19.51 -1.82
C TRP A 151 -9.59 -18.65 -1.12
N ASP A 152 -10.30 -19.30 -0.19
CA ASP A 152 -11.39 -18.75 0.62
C ASP A 152 -12.40 -17.95 -0.22
N PRO A 153 -12.98 -18.57 -1.27
CA PRO A 153 -13.67 -17.83 -2.32
C PRO A 153 -14.94 -17.15 -1.81
N VAL A 154 -15.21 -15.95 -2.34
CA VAL A 154 -16.54 -15.36 -2.22
C VAL A 154 -17.51 -16.19 -3.05
N VAL A 155 -18.41 -16.93 -2.39
CA VAL A 155 -19.38 -17.80 -3.09
C VAL A 155 -20.51 -16.99 -3.76
N ARG A 156 -20.94 -15.87 -3.14
CA ARG A 156 -22.02 -15.00 -3.64
C ARG A 156 -21.65 -13.53 -3.50
N GLY A 157 -21.58 -12.79 -4.61
CA GLY A 157 -21.17 -11.38 -4.61
C GLY A 157 -22.12 -10.48 -3.81
N ARG A 158 -23.44 -10.72 -3.87
CA ARG A 158 -24.43 -10.00 -3.06
C ARG A 158 -24.16 -10.08 -1.55
N ALA A 159 -23.82 -11.27 -1.07
CA ALA A 159 -23.56 -11.48 0.36
C ALA A 159 -22.26 -10.78 0.80
N TYR A 160 -21.24 -10.83 -0.06
CA TYR A 160 -19.98 -10.11 0.14
C TYR A 160 -20.18 -8.60 0.21
N LEU A 161 -20.88 -8.00 -0.77
CA LEU A 161 -21.18 -6.57 -0.78
C LEU A 161 -21.91 -6.15 0.49
N ARG A 162 -22.96 -6.89 0.89
CA ARG A 162 -23.69 -6.58 2.13
C ARG A 162 -22.79 -6.63 3.36
N LYS A 163 -21.90 -7.63 3.46
CA LYS A 163 -20.93 -7.73 4.58
C LYS A 163 -19.98 -6.54 4.57
N GLN A 164 -19.35 -6.24 3.43
CA GLN A 164 -18.36 -5.18 3.30
C GLN A 164 -18.96 -3.77 3.53
N THR A 165 -20.17 -3.51 3.04
CA THR A 165 -20.88 -2.25 3.32
C THR A 165 -21.27 -2.14 4.80
N ALA A 166 -21.72 -3.22 5.43
CA ALA A 166 -22.03 -3.21 6.86
C ALA A 166 -20.77 -2.95 7.72
N LEU A 167 -19.65 -3.59 7.37
CA LEU A 167 -18.36 -3.34 8.04
C LEU A 167 -17.93 -1.88 7.86
N HIS A 168 -18.06 -1.32 6.63
CA HIS A 168 -17.78 0.09 6.38
C HIS A 168 -18.61 1.02 7.27
N GLN A 169 -19.92 0.80 7.35
CA GLN A 169 -20.83 1.57 8.21
C GLN A 169 -20.46 1.48 9.70
N MET A 170 -19.96 0.33 10.16
CA MET A 170 -19.49 0.17 11.54
C MET A 170 -18.21 0.96 11.84
N VAL A 171 -17.30 1.08 10.86
CA VAL A 171 -16.01 1.76 11.04
C VAL A 171 -16.13 3.27 10.85
N VAL A 172 -16.83 3.70 9.80
CA VAL A 172 -16.91 5.12 9.41
C VAL A 172 -18.09 5.82 10.06
N GLY A 173 -19.17 5.10 10.34
CA GLY A 173 -20.45 5.69 10.74
C GLY A 173 -21.28 6.15 9.54
N PRO A 174 -22.34 6.96 9.78
CA PRO A 174 -23.20 7.46 8.72
C PRO A 174 -22.44 8.46 7.82
N GLU A 175 -22.45 8.22 6.51
CA GLU A 175 -21.97 9.15 5.49
C GLU A 175 -23.15 9.83 4.77
N ASP A 176 -22.83 10.73 3.84
CA ASP A 176 -23.79 11.43 3.00
C ASP A 176 -24.72 10.44 2.27
N THR A 177 -26.03 10.62 2.44
CA THR A 177 -27.04 9.74 1.84
C THR A 177 -27.27 10.02 0.36
N ASP A 178 -26.75 11.14 -0.16
CA ASP A 178 -26.96 11.56 -1.54
C ASP A 178 -25.88 11.03 -2.52
N ASP A 179 -24.79 10.43 -2.03
CA ASP A 179 -23.79 9.78 -2.86
C ASP A 179 -24.31 8.42 -3.35
N PRO A 180 -24.53 8.21 -4.66
CA PRO A 180 -25.06 6.95 -5.17
C PRO A 180 -24.03 5.80 -5.12
N ARG A 181 -22.74 6.10 -4.89
CA ARG A 181 -21.68 5.09 -4.89
C ARG A 181 -21.84 4.12 -3.71
N VAL A 182 -21.42 2.88 -3.94
CA VAL A 182 -21.40 1.84 -2.91
C VAL A 182 -19.99 1.74 -2.33
N THR A 183 -19.83 2.17 -1.09
CA THR A 183 -18.55 2.11 -0.38
C THR A 183 -18.38 0.78 0.36
N LEU A 184 -17.21 0.17 0.17
CA LEU A 184 -16.71 -0.99 0.91
C LEU A 184 -15.57 -0.54 1.82
N ILE A 185 -15.11 -1.37 2.76
CA ILE A 185 -13.89 -1.02 3.48
C ILE A 185 -12.72 -1.04 2.49
N GLY A 186 -12.16 0.16 2.25
CA GLY A 186 -11.00 0.35 1.41
C GLY A 186 -11.26 0.37 -0.10
N ALA A 187 -12.50 0.46 -0.56
CA ALA A 187 -12.84 0.58 -1.99
C ALA A 187 -14.18 1.31 -2.21
N VAL A 188 -14.33 1.97 -3.36
CA VAL A 188 -15.57 2.66 -3.76
C VAL A 188 -16.01 2.13 -5.12
N LEU A 189 -17.31 1.84 -5.29
CA LEU A 189 -17.88 1.32 -6.52
C LEU A 189 -19.03 2.19 -7.03
N ALA A 190 -19.12 2.41 -8.33
CA ALA A 190 -20.35 2.92 -8.93
C ALA A 190 -21.53 1.95 -8.72
N PRO A 191 -22.79 2.43 -8.71
CA PRO A 191 -23.98 1.58 -8.60
C PRO A 191 -24.02 0.42 -9.60
N ALA A 192 -23.61 0.69 -10.85
CA ALA A 192 -23.59 -0.31 -11.91
C ALA A 192 -22.57 -1.42 -11.63
N ALA A 193 -21.35 -1.06 -11.20
CA ALA A 193 -20.32 -2.01 -10.81
C ALA A 193 -20.75 -2.83 -9.57
N ALA A 194 -21.35 -2.21 -8.57
CA ALA A 194 -21.90 -2.92 -7.41
C ALA A 194 -23.02 -3.90 -7.80
N SER A 195 -23.91 -3.50 -8.72
CA SER A 195 -24.95 -4.39 -9.26
C SER A 195 -24.35 -5.58 -10.01
N ALA A 196 -23.36 -5.34 -10.87
CA ALA A 196 -22.65 -6.39 -11.59
C ALA A 196 -21.96 -7.38 -10.65
N LEU A 197 -21.25 -6.91 -9.62
CA LEU A 197 -20.64 -7.77 -8.61
C LEU A 197 -21.70 -8.54 -7.79
N SER A 198 -22.81 -7.88 -7.44
CA SER A 198 -23.93 -8.51 -6.71
C SER A 198 -24.55 -9.70 -7.46
N ALA A 199 -24.57 -9.63 -8.79
CA ALA A 199 -25.09 -10.69 -9.66
C ALA A 199 -24.16 -11.92 -9.77
N MET A 200 -22.90 -11.81 -9.35
CA MET A 200 -21.93 -12.91 -9.47
C MET A 200 -22.13 -14.00 -8.41
N SER A 201 -21.87 -15.24 -8.83
CA SER A 201 -21.92 -16.43 -8.00
C SER A 201 -20.92 -17.46 -8.49
N LEU A 202 -20.23 -18.13 -7.57
CA LEU A 202 -19.32 -19.21 -7.90
C LEU A 202 -20.06 -20.40 -8.53
N ARG A 203 -21.32 -20.62 -8.14
CA ARG A 203 -22.19 -21.66 -8.73
C ARG A 203 -22.56 -21.39 -10.19
N ALA A 204 -22.59 -20.12 -10.60
CA ALA A 204 -22.93 -19.75 -11.98
C ALA A 204 -21.70 -19.75 -12.91
N ALA A 205 -20.49 -19.76 -12.34
CA ALA A 205 -19.27 -19.85 -13.11
C ALA A 205 -18.98 -21.29 -13.55
N THR A 206 -18.23 -21.43 -14.64
CA THR A 206 -17.92 -22.71 -15.26
C THR A 206 -16.46 -23.08 -15.02
N PRO A 207 -16.15 -24.27 -14.48
CA PRO A 207 -14.78 -24.71 -14.33
C PRO A 207 -14.13 -24.91 -15.71
N PRO A 208 -12.85 -24.53 -15.89
CA PRO A 208 -12.13 -24.78 -17.14
C PRO A 208 -11.98 -26.28 -17.41
N SER A 209 -12.18 -26.69 -18.66
CA SER A 209 -12.11 -28.10 -19.06
C SER A 209 -10.71 -28.68 -18.81
N GLY A 210 -10.65 -29.82 -18.12
CA GLY A 210 -9.41 -30.55 -17.84
C GLY A 210 -8.51 -29.93 -16.75
N ALA A 211 -8.91 -28.83 -16.12
CA ALA A 211 -8.15 -28.23 -15.04
C ALA A 211 -8.35 -28.99 -13.72
N LYS A 212 -7.28 -29.11 -12.92
CA LYS A 212 -7.40 -29.47 -11.50
C LYS A 212 -7.94 -28.27 -10.73
N VAL A 213 -8.83 -28.50 -9.76
CA VAL A 213 -9.41 -27.42 -8.95
C VAL A 213 -9.21 -27.69 -7.48
N LEU A 214 -8.72 -26.70 -6.74
CA LEU A 214 -8.65 -26.67 -5.28
C LEU A 214 -9.59 -25.59 -4.76
N MET A 215 -10.39 -25.91 -3.75
CA MET A 215 -11.05 -24.93 -2.88
C MET A 215 -10.41 -24.98 -1.49
N ALA A 216 -9.63 -23.94 -1.17
CA ALA A 216 -9.03 -23.78 0.14
C ALA A 216 -10.02 -22.98 1.02
N VAL A 217 -10.87 -23.66 1.79
CA VAL A 217 -12.02 -23.06 2.48
C VAL A 217 -11.70 -22.88 3.95
N ARG A 218 -12.11 -21.76 4.55
CA ARG A 218 -11.97 -21.57 6.00
C ARG A 218 -12.83 -22.55 6.79
N ASP A 219 -12.38 -22.89 8.00
CA ASP A 219 -13.06 -23.84 8.89
C ASP A 219 -14.55 -23.49 9.13
N SER A 220 -14.86 -22.21 9.36
CA SER A 220 -16.24 -21.76 9.61
C SER A 220 -17.20 -21.86 8.42
N GLU A 221 -16.69 -22.07 7.20
CA GLU A 221 -17.48 -22.13 5.97
C GLU A 221 -17.46 -23.51 5.30
N VAL A 222 -16.65 -24.45 5.79
CA VAL A 222 -16.48 -25.79 5.17
C VAL A 222 -17.81 -26.55 5.11
N ASP A 223 -18.63 -26.40 6.14
CA ASP A 223 -19.94 -27.07 6.27
C ASP A 223 -21.13 -26.22 5.79
N SER A 224 -20.88 -25.09 5.14
CA SER A 224 -21.98 -24.31 4.56
C SER A 224 -22.56 -25.05 3.35
N VAL A 225 -23.89 -25.01 3.19
CA VAL A 225 -24.56 -25.60 2.00
C VAL A 225 -24.02 -24.99 0.71
N ALA A 226 -23.77 -23.67 0.72
CA ALA A 226 -23.27 -22.95 -0.44
C ALA A 226 -21.86 -23.41 -0.85
N THR A 227 -20.99 -23.65 0.14
CA THR A 227 -19.64 -24.18 -0.08
C THR A 227 -19.71 -25.60 -0.64
N ARG A 228 -20.49 -26.50 -0.03
CA ARG A 228 -20.61 -27.88 -0.51
C ARG A 228 -21.16 -27.96 -1.94
N GLU A 229 -22.16 -27.15 -2.26
CA GLU A 229 -22.68 -27.04 -3.63
C GLU A 229 -21.61 -26.54 -4.60
N ALA A 230 -20.82 -25.54 -4.21
CA ALA A 230 -19.74 -25.02 -5.05
C ALA A 230 -18.64 -26.06 -5.28
N VAL A 231 -18.18 -26.74 -4.22
CA VAL A 231 -17.18 -27.82 -4.30
C VAL A 231 -17.63 -28.92 -5.26
N ALA A 232 -18.89 -29.35 -5.15
CA ALA A 232 -19.46 -30.37 -6.02
C ALA A 232 -19.57 -29.88 -7.48
N ALA A 233 -20.06 -28.66 -7.70
CA ALA A 233 -20.21 -28.08 -9.04
C ALA A 233 -18.87 -27.90 -9.77
N TRP A 234 -17.79 -27.65 -9.04
CA TRP A 234 -16.45 -27.46 -9.58
C TRP A 234 -15.60 -28.73 -9.58
N ASN A 235 -16.11 -29.85 -9.05
CA ASN A 235 -15.35 -31.07 -8.82
C ASN A 235 -14.00 -30.79 -8.14
N ALA A 236 -14.03 -29.96 -7.10
CA ALA A 236 -12.82 -29.44 -6.47
C ALA A 236 -12.30 -30.35 -5.35
N GLU A 237 -10.98 -30.50 -5.28
CA GLU A 237 -10.30 -30.93 -4.06
C GLU A 237 -10.49 -29.85 -2.98
N THR A 238 -10.58 -30.25 -1.71
CA THR A 238 -10.78 -29.32 -0.61
C THR A 238 -9.66 -29.37 0.40
N VAL A 239 -9.30 -28.20 0.91
CA VAL A 239 -8.36 -28.03 2.02
C VAL A 239 -8.95 -27.02 2.98
N THR A 240 -8.95 -27.32 4.28
CA THR A 240 -9.29 -26.34 5.31
C THR A 240 -8.11 -25.39 5.55
N VAL A 241 -8.38 -24.08 5.54
CA VAL A 241 -7.43 -23.01 5.88
C VAL A 241 -7.78 -22.36 7.23
N HIS A 242 -6.78 -21.84 7.91
CA HIS A 242 -6.82 -21.38 9.29
C HIS A 242 -6.37 -19.91 9.40
N ASP A 243 -6.50 -19.34 10.61
CA ASP A 243 -6.08 -17.98 10.96
C ASP A 243 -6.65 -16.87 10.03
N TYR A 244 -7.82 -17.13 9.44
CA TYR A 244 -8.50 -16.21 8.53
C TYR A 244 -8.63 -14.80 9.12
N GLU A 245 -9.14 -14.71 10.35
CA GLU A 245 -9.44 -13.43 10.99
C GLU A 245 -8.16 -12.62 11.17
N SER A 246 -7.03 -13.27 11.52
CA SER A 246 -5.76 -12.57 11.69
C SER A 246 -5.09 -12.17 10.35
N PHE A 247 -5.54 -12.75 9.23
CA PHE A 247 -4.97 -12.53 7.91
C PHE A 247 -5.74 -11.50 7.07
N LEU A 248 -7.08 -11.55 7.12
CA LEU A 248 -7.94 -10.76 6.22
C LEU A 248 -8.86 -9.78 6.95
N GLU A 249 -9.11 -10.00 8.24
CA GLU A 249 -9.94 -9.12 9.08
C GLU A 249 -9.26 -8.89 10.45
N PRO A 250 -7.97 -8.47 10.47
CA PRO A 250 -7.19 -8.42 11.70
C PRO A 250 -7.82 -7.45 12.70
N ALA A 251 -7.84 -7.84 13.98
CA ALA A 251 -8.42 -7.03 15.05
C ALA A 251 -7.55 -5.80 15.41
N ASP A 252 -6.28 -5.79 14.99
CA ASP A 252 -5.34 -4.70 15.15
C ASP A 252 -4.60 -4.40 13.82
N PHE A 253 -3.60 -3.54 13.87
CA PHE A 253 -2.81 -3.16 12.68
C PHE A 253 -1.75 -4.20 12.28
N VAL A 254 -1.70 -5.35 12.97
CA VAL A 254 -0.70 -6.39 12.75
C VAL A 254 -1.36 -7.57 12.05
N VAL A 255 -1.01 -7.75 10.78
CA VAL A 255 -1.47 -8.91 10.01
C VAL A 255 -0.62 -10.12 10.35
N ARG A 256 -1.27 -11.25 10.64
CA ARG A 256 -0.60 -12.56 10.74
C ARG A 256 -0.90 -13.36 9.49
N HIS A 257 0.15 -13.83 8.83
CA HIS A 257 0.01 -14.59 7.61
C HIS A 257 -0.09 -16.10 7.91
N PRO A 258 -1.02 -16.84 7.25
CA PRO A 258 -1.18 -18.26 7.45
C PRO A 258 -0.13 -19.02 6.61
N PHE A 259 1.14 -18.89 6.99
CA PHE A 259 2.28 -19.41 6.22
C PHE A 259 2.13 -20.89 5.85
N GLY A 260 1.69 -21.73 6.80
CA GLY A 260 1.48 -23.16 6.55
C GLY A 260 0.39 -23.44 5.50
N ASP A 261 -0.70 -22.66 5.47
CA ASP A 261 -1.73 -22.82 4.45
C ASP A 261 -1.29 -22.27 3.09
N ILE A 262 -0.51 -21.19 3.07
CA ILE A 262 0.12 -20.67 1.86
C ILE A 262 1.07 -21.73 1.25
N ASP A 263 1.88 -22.39 2.08
CA ASP A 263 2.79 -23.46 1.65
C ASP A 263 2.02 -24.67 1.07
N ARG A 264 0.88 -25.03 1.67
CA ARG A 264 -0.01 -26.10 1.17
C ARG A 264 -0.61 -25.74 -0.18
N ILE A 265 -1.12 -24.52 -0.34
CA ILE A 265 -1.66 -24.02 -1.62
C ILE A 265 -0.56 -24.00 -2.69
N ALA A 266 0.65 -23.53 -2.36
CA ALA A 266 1.78 -23.50 -3.28
C ALA A 266 2.21 -24.91 -3.71
N ALA A 267 2.25 -25.87 -2.78
CA ALA A 267 2.59 -27.25 -3.05
C ALA A 267 1.55 -27.92 -3.98
N TRP A 268 0.25 -27.75 -3.69
CA TRP A 268 -0.82 -28.28 -4.52
C TRP A 268 -0.79 -27.70 -5.94
N MET A 269 -0.61 -26.38 -6.06
CA MET A 269 -0.52 -25.71 -7.35
C MET A 269 0.68 -26.23 -8.16
N SER A 270 1.87 -26.32 -7.55
CA SER A 270 3.06 -26.86 -8.22
C SER A 270 2.94 -28.32 -8.67
N ALA A 271 2.24 -29.17 -7.90
CA ALA A 271 1.99 -30.56 -8.25
C ALA A 271 1.05 -30.73 -9.46
N SER A 272 0.42 -29.64 -9.91
CA SER A 272 -0.42 -29.62 -11.10
C SER A 272 0.35 -29.37 -12.41
N PHE A 273 1.64 -29.06 -12.32
CA PHE A 273 2.53 -28.84 -13.47
C PHE A 273 3.48 -30.01 -13.67
N GLY A 274 3.89 -30.26 -14.92
CA GLY A 274 4.92 -31.25 -15.24
C GLY A 274 6.34 -30.74 -14.94
N ASP A 275 7.34 -31.50 -15.35
CA ASP A 275 8.76 -31.17 -15.14
C ASP A 275 9.42 -30.55 -16.38
N HIS A 276 8.65 -30.29 -17.44
CA HIS A 276 9.17 -29.63 -18.63
C HIS A 276 9.48 -28.16 -18.33
N HIS A 277 10.67 -27.68 -18.67
CA HIS A 277 11.11 -26.31 -18.40
C HIS A 277 11.29 -25.51 -19.68
N THR A 278 10.59 -24.40 -19.78
CA THR A 278 10.62 -23.44 -20.89
C THR A 278 11.30 -22.14 -20.44
N GLY A 279 12.15 -21.56 -21.28
CA GLY A 279 12.71 -20.23 -21.01
C GLY A 279 11.63 -19.16 -21.14
N ALA A 280 11.49 -18.30 -20.14
CA ALA A 280 10.51 -17.20 -20.15
C ALA A 280 11.16 -15.89 -20.61
N ALA A 281 10.70 -15.36 -21.75
CA ALA A 281 11.10 -14.06 -22.28
C ALA A 281 10.11 -12.98 -21.82
N LEU A 282 10.47 -12.23 -20.77
CA LEU A 282 9.60 -11.20 -20.22
C LEU A 282 9.70 -9.89 -21.02
N ASP A 283 8.55 -9.35 -21.43
CA ASP A 283 8.44 -7.97 -21.90
C ASP A 283 8.29 -7.05 -20.67
N LEU A 284 9.41 -6.47 -20.22
CA LEU A 284 9.45 -5.60 -19.05
C LEU A 284 9.32 -4.14 -19.47
N ARG A 285 8.25 -3.50 -19.01
CA ARG A 285 7.95 -2.08 -19.21
C ARG A 285 8.02 -1.36 -17.86
N PRO A 286 9.19 -0.82 -17.45
CA PRO A 286 9.33 -0.14 -16.17
C PRO A 286 8.62 1.22 -16.14
N THR A 287 8.23 1.77 -17.29
CA THR A 287 7.63 3.09 -17.43
C THR A 287 6.35 3.01 -18.26
N ALA A 288 5.28 3.68 -17.83
CA ALA A 288 4.04 3.79 -18.58
C ALA A 288 3.34 5.14 -18.38
N VAL A 289 2.51 5.51 -19.36
CA VAL A 289 1.60 6.65 -19.27
C VAL A 289 0.34 6.19 -18.54
N VAL A 290 0.17 6.62 -17.30
CA VAL A 290 -0.92 6.14 -16.42
C VAL A 290 -2.12 7.07 -16.40
N ASP A 291 -1.92 8.32 -16.83
CA ASP A 291 -2.96 9.34 -16.90
C ASP A 291 -2.57 10.46 -17.88
N ARG A 292 -3.50 11.36 -18.15
CA ARG A 292 -3.27 12.59 -18.92
C ARG A 292 -3.86 13.78 -18.18
N THR A 293 -3.10 14.85 -18.11
CA THR A 293 -3.60 16.11 -17.58
C THR A 293 -4.69 16.70 -18.46
N VAL A 294 -5.45 17.67 -17.94
CA VAL A 294 -6.51 18.38 -18.70
C VAL A 294 -5.97 19.03 -19.97
N ASP A 295 -4.71 19.51 -19.96
CA ASP A 295 -4.01 20.09 -21.10
C ASP A 295 -3.29 19.04 -21.99
N GLY A 296 -3.50 17.75 -21.74
CA GLY A 296 -3.06 16.64 -22.60
C GLY A 296 -1.64 16.13 -22.37
N ARG A 297 -0.90 16.70 -21.39
CA ARG A 297 0.43 16.19 -21.00
C ARG A 297 0.29 14.80 -20.38
N GLN A 298 1.24 13.93 -20.70
CA GLN A 298 1.25 12.57 -20.22
C GLN A 298 1.77 12.52 -18.79
N VAL A 299 1.00 11.93 -17.88
CA VAL A 299 1.48 11.56 -16.55
C VAL A 299 2.10 10.18 -16.65
N ILE A 300 3.37 10.09 -16.28
CA ILE A 300 4.20 8.89 -16.39
C ILE A 300 4.52 8.37 -15.00
N GLU A 301 4.47 7.05 -14.84
CA GLU A 301 4.99 6.36 -13.66
C GLU A 301 6.14 5.42 -14.03
N THR A 302 7.24 5.53 -13.28
CA THR A 302 8.45 4.69 -13.43
C THR A 302 8.66 3.82 -12.19
N LEU A 303 8.88 2.53 -12.40
CA LEU A 303 9.00 1.48 -11.39
C LEU A 303 10.47 1.14 -11.15
N GLU A 304 10.93 1.21 -9.90
CA GLU A 304 12.35 0.99 -9.57
C GLU A 304 12.51 0.27 -8.22
N PHE A 305 13.52 -0.60 -8.12
CA PHE A 305 14.05 -1.06 -6.83
C PHE A 305 15.36 -0.29 -6.57
N ALA A 306 15.37 0.60 -5.57
CA ALA A 306 16.41 1.61 -5.44
C ALA A 306 17.01 1.69 -4.02
N GLY A 307 18.25 2.18 -3.95
CA GLY A 307 19.02 2.29 -2.71
C GLY A 307 19.56 0.95 -2.19
N ALA A 308 20.33 1.01 -1.10
CA ALA A 308 21.00 -0.16 -0.53
C ALA A 308 20.03 -1.25 -0.03
N ALA A 309 18.82 -0.85 0.39
CA ALA A 309 17.78 -1.77 0.84
C ALA A 309 16.87 -2.26 -0.30
N GLU A 310 17.12 -1.86 -1.55
CA GLU A 310 16.26 -2.13 -2.71
C GLU A 310 14.79 -1.77 -2.43
N LEU A 311 14.54 -0.55 -1.95
CA LEU A 311 13.19 -0.08 -1.71
C LEU A 311 12.45 -0.07 -3.05
N PHE A 312 11.30 -0.74 -3.12
CA PHE A 312 10.43 -0.64 -4.28
C PHE A 312 9.79 0.75 -4.30
N THR A 313 9.96 1.46 -5.41
CA THR A 313 9.51 2.83 -5.60
C THR A 313 8.72 2.99 -6.91
N ILE A 314 7.75 3.90 -6.88
CA ILE A 314 7.05 4.39 -8.05
C ILE A 314 7.25 5.91 -8.08
N ARG A 315 7.91 6.38 -9.13
CA ARG A 315 8.09 7.81 -9.40
C ARG A 315 7.04 8.28 -10.39
N THR A 316 6.23 9.25 -9.98
CA THR A 316 5.19 9.88 -10.82
C THR A 316 5.62 11.28 -11.23
N SER A 317 5.58 11.60 -12.52
CA SER A 317 5.86 12.92 -13.07
C SER A 317 5.13 13.15 -14.38
N VAL A 318 5.12 14.38 -14.89
CA VAL A 318 4.77 14.60 -16.31
C VAL A 318 5.93 14.22 -17.22
N ALA A 319 5.62 13.77 -18.43
CA ALA A 319 6.61 13.55 -19.47
C ALA A 319 7.39 14.84 -19.75
N ALA A 320 8.71 14.74 -19.88
CA ALA A 320 9.54 15.87 -20.29
C ALA A 320 9.16 16.30 -21.72
N GLU A 321 9.13 17.61 -21.97
CA GLU A 321 8.99 18.13 -23.33
C GLU A 321 10.16 17.67 -24.21
N GLN A 322 9.87 17.31 -25.47
CA GLN A 322 10.91 16.87 -26.41
C GLN A 322 12.00 17.96 -26.54
N GLY A 323 13.24 17.62 -26.20
CA GLY A 323 14.38 18.53 -26.25
C GLY A 323 14.73 19.23 -24.93
N ALA A 324 13.95 19.04 -23.86
CA ALA A 324 14.32 19.49 -22.53
C ALA A 324 15.40 18.58 -21.94
N THR A 325 16.56 19.14 -21.56
CA THR A 325 17.56 18.43 -20.75
C THR A 325 16.93 18.03 -19.42
N HIS A 326 17.10 16.77 -18.98
CA HIS A 326 16.67 16.30 -17.66
C HIS A 326 17.13 17.27 -16.59
N SER A 327 16.21 18.07 -16.05
CA SER A 327 16.55 18.96 -14.95
C SER A 327 16.78 18.08 -13.71
N PRO A 328 17.92 18.26 -13.01
CA PRO A 328 18.24 17.46 -11.83
C PRO A 328 17.19 17.74 -10.75
N ALA A 329 16.31 16.74 -10.56
CA ALA A 329 15.29 16.59 -9.53
C ALA A 329 14.53 17.86 -9.10
N GLY A 330 13.38 18.06 -9.75
CA GLY A 330 12.42 19.10 -9.40
C GLY A 330 11.75 18.93 -8.03
N PRO A 331 10.83 19.84 -7.67
CA PRO A 331 10.08 19.76 -6.41
C PRO A 331 9.44 18.38 -6.24
N THR A 332 9.70 17.75 -5.10
CA THR A 332 9.37 16.34 -4.86
C THR A 332 8.54 16.15 -3.59
N VAL A 333 7.46 15.37 -3.70
CA VAL A 333 6.69 14.88 -2.55
C VAL A 333 6.96 13.39 -2.35
N ILE A 334 7.35 13.00 -1.14
CA ILE A 334 7.55 11.59 -0.78
C ILE A 334 6.40 11.14 0.12
N PHE A 335 5.73 10.05 -0.27
CA PHE A 335 4.59 9.50 0.46
C PHE A 335 4.97 8.31 1.31
N HIS A 336 4.73 8.39 2.62
CA HIS A 336 4.90 7.30 3.56
C HIS A 336 3.57 6.58 3.79
N GLY A 337 3.54 5.28 3.50
CA GLY A 337 2.43 4.38 3.85
C GLY A 337 2.23 4.24 5.37
N THR A 338 1.09 3.67 5.77
CA THR A 338 0.76 3.42 7.18
C THR A 338 0.73 1.93 7.50
N ALA A 339 1.22 1.53 8.67
CA ALA A 339 1.16 0.17 9.20
C ALA A 339 1.65 -0.87 8.17
N ASN A 340 0.77 -1.77 7.72
CA ASN A 340 1.03 -2.80 6.72
C ASN A 340 0.69 -2.36 5.28
N GLU A 341 0.19 -1.14 5.07
CA GLU A 341 -0.07 -0.61 3.74
C GLU A 341 1.21 -0.52 2.90
N HIS A 342 1.06 -0.86 1.63
CA HIS A 342 2.05 -0.65 0.60
C HIS A 342 1.89 0.77 0.00
N ARG A 343 2.73 1.11 -0.98
CA ARG A 343 2.91 2.45 -1.57
C ARG A 343 1.66 3.14 -2.12
N VAL A 344 0.55 2.43 -2.29
CA VAL A 344 -0.72 2.99 -2.80
C VAL A 344 -1.39 3.93 -1.79
N GLY A 345 -1.12 3.73 -0.51
CA GLY A 345 -1.75 4.47 0.59
C GLY A 345 -3.24 4.12 0.80
N PRO A 346 -3.89 4.84 1.71
CA PRO A 346 -5.26 4.56 2.12
C PRO A 346 -6.21 4.72 0.95
N VAL A 347 -6.82 3.63 0.48
CA VAL A 347 -7.81 3.64 -0.61
C VAL A 347 -7.30 4.38 -1.86
N ARG A 348 -6.04 4.10 -2.25
CA ARG A 348 -5.30 4.73 -3.37
C ARG A 348 -5.00 6.23 -3.23
N LEU A 349 -5.21 6.82 -2.05
CA LEU A 349 -4.98 8.25 -1.81
C LEU A 349 -3.60 8.72 -2.30
N TRP A 350 -2.53 7.96 -2.05
CA TRP A 350 -1.19 8.37 -2.49
C TRP A 350 -1.00 8.24 -3.99
N ALA A 351 -1.54 7.19 -4.61
CA ALA A 351 -1.50 7.04 -6.07
C ALA A 351 -2.23 8.18 -6.79
N GLU A 352 -3.44 8.52 -6.33
CA GLU A 352 -4.26 9.59 -6.89
C GLU A 352 -3.62 10.97 -6.65
N THR A 353 -3.15 11.24 -5.42
CA THR A 353 -2.47 12.50 -5.10
C THR A 353 -1.19 12.68 -5.92
N ALA A 354 -0.43 11.60 -6.14
CA ALA A 354 0.81 11.65 -6.93
C ALA A 354 0.56 12.02 -8.40
N ARG A 355 -0.50 11.47 -9.01
CA ARG A 355 -0.89 11.77 -10.40
C ARG A 355 -1.39 13.21 -10.54
N GLU A 356 -2.16 13.68 -9.57
CA GLU A 356 -2.63 15.08 -9.54
C GLU A 356 -1.47 16.07 -9.32
N LEU A 357 -0.53 15.78 -8.42
CA LEU A 357 0.68 16.60 -8.23
C LEU A 357 1.53 16.68 -9.49
N ALA A 358 1.64 15.58 -10.24
CA ALA A 358 2.36 15.56 -11.51
C ALA A 358 1.75 16.55 -12.51
N ALA A 359 0.43 16.70 -12.55
CA ALA A 359 -0.24 17.70 -13.40
C ALA A 359 0.23 19.14 -13.11
N HIS A 360 0.67 19.40 -11.88
CA HIS A 360 1.24 20.68 -11.44
C HIS A 360 2.79 20.75 -11.55
N GLY A 361 3.43 19.75 -12.18
CA GLY A 361 4.87 19.71 -12.37
C GLY A 361 5.65 19.32 -11.10
N ILE A 362 4.98 18.74 -10.10
CA ILE A 362 5.61 18.21 -8.89
C ILE A 362 5.86 16.72 -9.08
N VAL A 363 7.08 16.28 -8.82
CA VAL A 363 7.45 14.86 -8.83
C VAL A 363 6.94 14.22 -7.54
N SER A 364 6.41 13.01 -7.64
CA SER A 364 6.03 12.23 -6.47
C SER A 364 6.80 10.93 -6.40
N VAL A 365 7.21 10.53 -5.20
CA VAL A 365 7.81 9.22 -4.93
C VAL A 365 6.96 8.49 -3.91
N ARG A 366 6.42 7.34 -4.33
CA ARG A 366 5.70 6.39 -3.47
C ARG A 366 6.59 5.18 -3.30
N PHE A 367 6.65 4.59 -2.10
CA PHE A 367 7.56 3.48 -1.85
C PHE A 367 7.03 2.48 -0.83
N ASP A 368 7.57 1.27 -0.89
CA ASP A 368 7.36 0.23 0.10
C ASP A 368 8.53 0.21 1.08
N ARG A 369 8.25 0.36 2.36
CA ARG A 369 9.26 0.12 3.41
C ARG A 369 9.50 -1.39 3.56
N ARG A 370 10.63 -1.78 4.15
CA ARG A 370 10.88 -3.17 4.53
C ARG A 370 9.74 -3.69 5.42
N GLY A 371 9.30 -4.90 5.09
CA GLY A 371 8.16 -5.55 5.74
C GLY A 371 6.78 -5.16 5.18
N THR A 372 6.68 -4.28 4.17
CA THR A 372 5.42 -3.98 3.45
C THR A 372 5.61 -4.09 1.94
N GLY A 373 4.51 -4.28 1.21
CA GLY A 373 4.51 -4.30 -0.25
C GLY A 373 5.51 -5.27 -0.90
N ASP A 374 6.33 -4.77 -1.83
CA ASP A 374 7.27 -5.57 -2.65
C ASP A 374 8.74 -5.47 -2.22
N THR A 375 9.06 -4.55 -1.31
CA THR A 375 10.41 -4.42 -0.75
C THR A 375 10.77 -5.67 0.05
N GLY A 376 11.95 -6.22 -0.22
CA GLY A 376 12.49 -7.39 0.47
C GLY A 376 11.78 -8.72 0.15
N LEU A 377 12.32 -9.79 0.72
CA LEU A 377 11.70 -11.12 0.72
C LEU A 377 10.79 -11.27 1.95
N VAL A 378 9.85 -12.22 1.91
CA VAL A 378 8.99 -12.51 3.06
C VAL A 378 9.57 -13.72 3.76
N GLN A 379 9.93 -13.57 5.04
CA GLN A 379 10.44 -14.69 5.82
C GLN A 379 9.28 -15.48 6.44
N HIS A 380 9.42 -16.81 6.51
CA HIS A 380 8.42 -17.63 7.19
C HIS A 380 8.33 -17.22 8.67
N GLY A 381 7.12 -16.89 9.13
CA GLY A 381 6.89 -16.38 10.49
C GLY A 381 7.10 -14.87 10.65
N GLU A 382 7.37 -14.15 9.55
CA GLU A 382 7.43 -12.70 9.56
C GLU A 382 6.12 -12.09 10.06
N CYS A 383 6.25 -11.09 10.92
CA CYS A 383 5.15 -10.33 11.48
C CYS A 383 5.60 -8.87 11.55
N THR A 384 5.23 -8.09 10.53
CA THR A 384 5.68 -6.71 10.42
C THR A 384 4.93 -5.83 11.41
N THR A 385 5.67 -5.29 12.38
CA THR A 385 5.12 -4.28 13.29
C THR A 385 5.19 -2.88 12.70
N ILE A 386 4.45 -1.96 13.28
CA ILE A 386 4.30 -0.57 12.81
C ILE A 386 5.61 0.22 12.89
N TYR A 387 6.42 -0.01 13.93
CA TYR A 387 7.63 0.74 14.20
C TYR A 387 8.81 -0.20 14.45
N THR A 388 9.71 -0.26 13.50
CA THR A 388 10.97 -1.01 13.62
C THR A 388 12.15 -0.07 13.36
N ASP A 389 13.37 -0.57 13.56
CA ASP A 389 14.57 0.20 13.20
C ASP A 389 14.69 0.26 11.68
N GLU A 390 14.32 -0.80 10.96
CA GLU A 390 14.25 -0.83 9.51
C GLU A 390 13.29 0.24 8.96
N SER A 391 12.09 0.37 9.52
CA SER A 391 11.13 1.40 9.04
C SER A 391 11.64 2.82 9.24
N ARG A 392 12.51 3.05 10.24
CA ARG A 392 13.11 4.36 10.51
C ARG A 392 14.24 4.66 9.53
N ASP A 393 15.08 3.67 9.28
CA ASP A 393 16.15 3.75 8.29
C ASP A 393 15.56 3.99 6.91
N ASP A 394 14.54 3.22 6.51
CA ASP A 394 13.85 3.38 5.22
C ASP A 394 13.24 4.77 5.07
N ALA A 395 12.72 5.34 6.15
CA ALA A 395 12.13 6.67 6.14
C ALA A 395 13.17 7.78 5.89
N VAL A 396 14.43 7.57 6.28
CA VAL A 396 15.53 8.48 6.01
C VAL A 396 16.13 8.21 4.63
N ASP A 397 16.36 6.94 4.30
CA ASP A 397 17.00 6.50 3.06
C ASP A 397 16.19 6.93 1.82
N ILE A 398 14.86 6.89 1.90
CA ILE A 398 14.00 7.26 0.76
C ILE A 398 14.22 8.71 0.31
N ILE A 399 14.64 9.61 1.21
CA ILE A 399 14.95 11.01 0.85
C ILE A 399 16.15 11.04 -0.11
N SER A 400 17.19 10.25 0.17
CA SER A 400 18.35 10.13 -0.71
C SER A 400 18.01 9.38 -2.01
N VAL A 401 17.23 8.29 -1.91
CA VAL A 401 16.74 7.52 -3.07
C VAL A 401 15.91 8.40 -4.02
N SER A 402 15.18 9.38 -3.50
CA SER A 402 14.38 10.29 -4.33
C SER A 402 15.23 11.10 -5.33
N GLY A 403 16.51 11.31 -5.02
CA GLY A 403 17.43 12.14 -5.80
C GLY A 403 17.15 13.65 -5.72
N ALA A 404 16.15 14.08 -4.94
CA ALA A 404 15.73 15.47 -4.85
C ALA A 404 16.63 16.31 -3.92
N PRO A 405 16.90 17.58 -4.27
CA PRO A 405 17.56 18.51 -3.37
C PRO A 405 16.78 18.61 -2.05
N PRO A 406 17.46 18.56 -0.89
CA PRO A 406 16.77 18.57 0.41
C PRO A 406 15.76 19.71 0.59
N GLY A 407 16.08 20.92 0.12
CA GLY A 407 15.22 22.10 0.23
C GLY A 407 13.95 22.07 -0.64
N SER A 408 13.81 21.08 -1.52
CA SER A 408 12.66 20.91 -2.43
C SER A 408 11.89 19.62 -2.16
N VAL A 409 12.06 19.02 -0.98
CA VAL A 409 11.36 17.80 -0.56
C VAL A 409 10.26 18.12 0.46
N VAL A 410 9.05 17.63 0.20
CA VAL A 410 7.96 17.57 1.18
C VAL A 410 7.67 16.11 1.51
N LEU A 411 7.60 15.78 2.79
CA LEU A 411 7.20 14.43 3.22
C LEU A 411 5.73 14.44 3.62
N ALA A 412 4.93 13.55 3.05
CA ALA A 412 3.54 13.36 3.44
C ALA A 412 3.33 11.95 3.96
N GLY A 413 2.57 11.78 5.02
CA GLY A 413 2.32 10.46 5.58
C GLY A 413 1.09 10.44 6.47
N MET A 414 0.56 9.24 6.69
CA MET A 414 -0.60 9.01 7.52
C MET A 414 -0.27 8.14 8.73
N CYS A 415 -0.80 8.46 9.91
CA CYS A 415 -0.66 7.68 11.14
C CYS A 415 0.81 7.36 11.45
N SER A 416 1.24 6.12 11.21
CA SER A 416 2.65 5.72 11.36
C SER A 416 3.56 6.25 10.26
N GLY A 417 3.04 6.43 9.04
CA GLY A 417 3.68 7.16 7.97
C GLY A 417 3.93 8.62 8.34
N ALA A 418 2.98 9.30 8.98
CA ALA A 418 3.17 10.68 9.48
C ALA A 418 4.30 10.75 10.52
N TRP A 419 4.36 9.75 11.40
CA TRP A 419 5.46 9.61 12.36
C TRP A 419 6.80 9.37 11.66
N ASN A 420 6.85 8.50 10.65
CA ASN A 420 8.05 8.23 9.86
C ASN A 420 8.52 9.49 9.09
N SER A 421 7.60 10.24 8.48
CA SER A 421 7.88 11.54 7.84
C SER A 421 8.51 12.51 8.84
N SER A 422 7.95 12.61 10.04
CA SER A 422 8.48 13.50 11.08
C SER A 422 9.86 13.03 11.57
N TYR A 423 10.02 11.72 11.78
CA TYR A 423 11.28 11.13 12.23
C TYR A 423 12.41 11.38 11.24
N ALA A 424 12.12 11.24 9.94
CA ALA A 424 13.05 11.49 8.85
C ALA A 424 13.41 12.98 8.74
N ALA A 425 12.41 13.87 8.78
CA ALA A 425 12.61 15.32 8.72
C ALA A 425 13.44 15.91 9.88
N ILE A 426 13.42 15.25 11.05
CA ILE A 426 14.26 15.64 12.20
C ILE A 426 15.73 15.24 11.99
N ARG A 427 16.03 14.34 11.04
CA ARG A 427 17.38 13.81 10.78
C ARG A 427 17.97 14.29 9.46
N HIS A 428 17.13 14.48 8.46
CA HIS A 428 17.53 14.90 7.13
C HIS A 428 16.84 16.22 6.76
N PRO A 429 17.55 17.17 6.14
CA PRO A 429 16.90 18.40 5.67
C PRO A 429 15.78 18.06 4.68
N VAL A 430 14.61 18.65 4.94
CA VAL A 430 13.43 18.67 4.06
C VAL A 430 12.74 20.02 4.23
N ARG A 431 11.91 20.41 3.29
CA ARG A 431 11.17 21.68 3.35
C ARG A 431 10.03 21.63 4.34
N ALA A 432 9.18 20.62 4.22
CA ALA A 432 7.94 20.54 4.97
C ALA A 432 7.49 19.09 5.23
N VAL A 433 6.61 18.93 6.20
CA VAL A 433 5.89 17.68 6.47
C VAL A 433 4.39 17.89 6.52
N VAL A 434 3.64 16.94 5.95
CA VAL A 434 2.17 16.86 6.05
C VAL A 434 1.82 15.60 6.84
N LEU A 435 1.25 15.81 8.02
CA LEU A 435 1.03 14.81 9.05
C LEU A 435 -0.47 14.51 9.17
N VAL A 436 -0.92 13.45 8.49
CA VAL A 436 -2.33 13.05 8.46
C VAL A 436 -2.62 12.06 9.58
N ASN A 437 -3.62 12.33 10.42
CA ASN A 437 -4.10 11.44 11.49
C ASN A 437 -2.96 10.81 12.32
N MET A 438 -1.97 11.63 12.70
CA MET A 438 -0.82 11.16 13.47
C MET A 438 -1.22 10.79 14.91
N ALA A 439 -1.20 9.49 15.21
CA ALA A 439 -1.63 8.97 16.51
C ALA A 439 -0.55 9.11 17.61
N ASP A 440 0.73 8.97 17.25
CA ASP A 440 1.84 8.98 18.19
C ASP A 440 2.71 10.23 18.03
N TRP A 441 3.15 10.82 19.14
CA TRP A 441 3.85 12.11 19.18
C TRP A 441 5.25 12.07 19.82
N THR A 442 5.68 10.88 20.25
CA THR A 442 6.99 10.68 20.89
C THR A 442 8.03 10.16 19.91
N ILE A 443 9.25 10.68 19.99
CA ILE A 443 10.38 10.24 19.15
C ILE A 443 11.03 8.99 19.77
N THR A 444 11.29 9.02 21.08
CA THR A 444 11.84 7.88 21.82
C THR A 444 10.71 6.95 22.25
N ARG A 445 10.74 5.68 21.83
CA ARG A 445 9.71 4.69 22.18
C ARG A 445 10.28 3.63 23.12
N LYS A 446 9.88 3.63 24.39
CA LYS A 446 10.21 2.53 25.31
C LYS A 446 9.28 1.34 25.09
N ALA A 447 9.82 0.12 25.15
CA ALA A 447 9.09 -1.13 24.90
C ALA A 447 7.80 -1.29 25.73
N PHE A 448 7.74 -0.71 26.92
CA PHE A 448 6.58 -0.72 27.82
C PHE A 448 5.36 0.09 27.31
N VAL A 449 5.57 1.04 26.38
CA VAL A 449 4.50 1.90 25.81
C VAL A 449 4.01 1.36 24.46
N LYS A 450 4.56 0.23 23.99
CA LYS A 450 4.20 -0.39 22.72
C LYS A 450 2.85 -1.10 22.82
N GLN A 451 1.80 -0.48 22.30
CA GLN A 451 0.51 -1.14 22.07
C GLN A 451 0.64 -2.23 20.98
N SER A 452 1.58 -2.06 20.04
CA SER A 452 1.82 -2.95 18.89
C SER A 452 2.71 -4.18 19.14
N THR A 453 3.27 -4.35 20.35
CA THR A 453 3.92 -5.64 20.73
C THR A 453 2.99 -6.57 21.51
N MET A 454 1.73 -6.17 21.74
CA MET A 454 0.93 -6.79 22.81
C MET A 454 0.18 -8.07 22.42
N ASP A 455 0.06 -8.40 21.14
CA ASP A 455 -0.53 -9.69 20.74
C ASP A 455 0.49 -10.77 20.34
N ALA A 456 1.77 -10.44 20.22
CA ALA A 456 2.80 -11.43 19.87
C ALA A 456 3.18 -12.36 21.05
N ASP A 457 2.83 -12.02 22.30
CA ASP A 457 3.37 -12.74 23.48
C ASP A 457 2.36 -12.95 24.62
N ARG A 458 1.09 -13.23 24.28
CA ARG A 458 0.03 -13.51 25.27
C ARG A 458 0.20 -14.82 26.05
N ARG A 459 1.15 -15.68 25.66
CA ARG A 459 1.45 -16.97 26.33
C ARG A 459 2.69 -16.94 27.24
N SER A 460 3.38 -15.82 27.34
CA SER A 460 4.57 -15.66 28.18
C SER A 460 4.24 -14.94 29.50
N LEU A 461 4.88 -15.38 30.59
CA LEU A 461 4.84 -14.72 31.91
C LEU A 461 5.19 -13.23 31.83
N LYS A 462 6.03 -12.82 30.85
CA LYS A 462 6.40 -11.42 30.62
C LYS A 462 5.24 -10.60 30.04
N GLY A 463 4.44 -11.17 29.12
CA GLY A 463 3.28 -10.50 28.52
C GLY A 463 2.16 -10.22 29.53
N ALA A 464 1.90 -11.17 30.44
CA ALA A 464 0.92 -11.00 31.51
C ALA A 464 1.33 -9.90 32.52
N ALA A 465 2.61 -9.85 32.91
CA ALA A 465 3.15 -8.81 33.79
C ALA A 465 3.09 -7.42 33.14
N LEU A 466 3.41 -7.32 31.84
CA LEU A 466 3.35 -6.06 31.09
C LEU A 466 1.91 -5.54 30.96
N ALA A 467 0.93 -6.42 30.73
CA ALA A 467 -0.49 -6.07 30.66
C ALA A 467 -1.05 -5.58 32.01
N LEU A 468 -0.58 -6.15 33.13
CA LEU A 468 -0.94 -5.70 34.48
C LEU A 468 -0.36 -4.31 34.78
N LEU A 469 0.91 -4.11 34.47
CA LEU A 469 1.58 -2.80 34.58
C LEU A 469 0.92 -1.73 33.71
N HIS A 470 0.45 -2.08 32.50
CA HIS A 470 -0.27 -1.14 31.63
C HIS A 470 -1.64 -0.73 32.19
N ARG A 471 -2.39 -1.65 32.81
CA ARG A 471 -3.65 -1.32 33.50
C ARG A 471 -3.42 -0.35 34.65
N HIS A 472 -2.39 -0.58 35.47
CA HIS A 472 -2.01 0.37 36.52
C HIS A 472 -1.47 1.71 35.96
N ALA A 473 -0.74 1.69 34.84
CA ALA A 473 -0.24 2.89 34.18
C ALA A 473 -1.34 3.74 33.53
N ALA A 474 -2.43 3.14 33.02
CA ALA A 474 -3.58 3.86 32.49
C ALA A 474 -4.33 4.61 33.61
N THR A 475 -4.53 3.97 34.76
CA THR A 475 -5.10 4.61 35.95
C THR A 475 -4.17 5.69 36.50
N ALA A 476 -2.86 5.42 36.59
CA ALA A 476 -1.86 6.41 37.03
C ALA A 476 -1.76 7.61 36.07
N LYS A 477 -1.85 7.40 34.75
CA LYS A 477 -1.91 8.48 33.73
C LYS A 477 -3.04 9.46 34.02
N LYS A 478 -4.21 8.98 34.45
CA LYS A 478 -5.36 9.83 34.78
C LYS A 478 -5.07 10.76 35.97
N TYR A 479 -4.38 10.27 37.00
CA TYR A 479 -3.97 11.08 38.16
C TYR A 479 -2.80 12.01 37.85
N LEU A 480 -1.80 11.53 37.09
CA LEU A 480 -0.67 12.34 36.61
C LEU A 480 -1.14 13.55 35.80
N ARG A 481 -2.22 13.44 35.01
CA ARG A 481 -2.77 14.57 34.23
C ARG A 481 -3.26 15.74 35.07
N VAL A 482 -3.77 15.47 36.27
CA VAL A 482 -4.36 16.51 37.14
C VAL A 482 -3.29 17.20 37.98
N TRP A 483 -2.28 16.46 38.43
CA TRP A 483 -1.30 16.96 39.41
C TRP A 483 0.04 17.37 38.80
N LEU A 484 0.44 16.81 37.66
CA LEU A 484 1.77 17.05 37.09
C LEU A 484 1.83 18.39 36.33
N PRO A 485 2.75 19.32 36.70
CA PRO A 485 3.00 20.50 35.89
C PRO A 485 3.44 20.12 34.48
N TYR A 486 3.04 20.90 33.47
CA TYR A 486 3.32 20.57 32.07
C TYR A 486 4.83 20.40 31.76
N ARG A 487 5.73 21.09 32.47
CA ARG A 487 7.17 20.87 32.33
C ARG A 487 7.58 19.43 32.67
N GLY A 488 6.96 18.85 33.71
CA GLY A 488 7.12 17.43 34.05
C GLY A 488 6.49 16.52 33.00
N TRP A 489 5.31 16.88 32.48
CA TRP A 489 4.65 16.13 31.41
C TRP A 489 5.52 16.07 30.14
N LEU A 490 6.09 17.22 29.75
CA LEU A 490 7.01 17.34 28.62
C LEU A 490 8.29 16.53 28.84
N TRP A 491 8.84 16.52 30.06
CA TRP A 491 10.00 15.69 30.40
C TRP A 491 9.69 14.20 30.25
N LEU A 492 8.54 13.75 30.77
CA LEU A 492 8.07 12.36 30.58
C LEU A 492 7.82 12.03 29.11
N GLY A 493 7.34 13.00 28.32
CA GLY A 493 7.21 12.86 26.87
C GLY A 493 8.56 12.68 26.17
N ARG A 494 9.56 13.51 26.49
CA ARG A 494 10.93 13.38 25.98
C ARG A 494 11.58 12.05 26.38
N ALA A 495 11.25 11.55 27.57
CA ALA A 495 11.69 10.23 28.05
C ALA A 495 10.96 9.04 27.38
N GLY A 496 9.97 9.30 26.52
CA GLY A 496 9.22 8.28 25.78
C GLY A 496 8.15 7.56 26.60
N LEU A 497 7.66 8.18 27.67
CA LEU A 497 6.68 7.59 28.60
C LEU A 497 5.25 8.08 28.36
N LEU A 498 5.09 9.27 27.77
CA LEU A 498 3.79 9.91 27.50
C LEU A 498 3.76 10.50 26.09
N GLN A 499 2.61 10.48 25.43
CA GLN A 499 2.45 11.18 24.16
C GLN A 499 2.34 12.70 24.42
N VAL A 500 3.13 13.49 23.69
CA VAL A 500 3.16 14.96 23.82
C VAL A 500 3.48 15.57 22.45
N PRO A 501 2.55 16.29 21.80
CA PRO A 501 2.79 16.87 20.48
C PRO A 501 4.02 17.79 20.38
N GLU A 502 4.33 18.56 21.44
CA GLU A 502 5.54 19.41 21.51
C GLU A 502 6.84 18.59 21.31
N VAL A 503 6.87 17.30 21.67
CA VAL A 503 8.08 16.45 21.53
C VAL A 503 8.43 16.17 20.07
N MET A 504 7.43 16.08 19.18
CA MET A 504 7.65 15.89 17.75
C MET A 504 7.74 17.22 17.01
N LEU A 505 6.87 18.18 17.34
CA LEU A 505 6.75 19.43 16.58
C LEU A 505 7.87 20.43 16.89
N ALA A 506 8.42 20.45 18.13
CA ALA A 506 9.49 21.39 18.46
C ALA A 506 10.79 21.11 17.66
N PRO A 507 11.27 19.85 17.55
CA PRO A 507 12.46 19.58 16.74
C PRO A 507 12.28 19.87 15.24
N LEU A 508 11.08 19.68 14.70
CA LEU A 508 10.77 20.08 13.32
C LEU A 508 10.91 21.61 13.14
N HIS A 509 10.32 22.37 14.06
CA HIS A 509 10.42 23.84 14.10
C HIS A 509 11.86 24.33 14.22
N GLU A 510 12.63 23.75 15.15
CA GLU A 510 14.04 24.10 15.39
C GLU A 510 14.92 23.87 14.15
N ARG A 511 14.52 22.96 13.25
CA ARG A 511 15.19 22.71 11.97
C ARG A 511 14.61 23.50 10.79
N GLY A 512 13.63 24.38 11.03
CA GLY A 512 12.97 25.16 10.00
C GLY A 512 12.02 24.35 9.10
N VAL A 513 11.59 23.15 9.53
CA VAL A 513 10.67 22.32 8.77
C VAL A 513 9.24 22.80 9.01
N HIS A 514 8.55 23.18 7.94
CA HIS A 514 7.14 23.58 8.02
C HIS A 514 6.26 22.36 8.30
N ALA A 515 5.43 22.41 9.34
CA ALA A 515 4.57 21.29 9.72
C ALA A 515 3.10 21.63 9.51
N THR A 516 2.40 20.83 8.70
CA THR A 516 0.94 20.85 8.56
C THR A 516 0.37 19.57 9.16
N VAL A 517 -0.49 19.71 10.16
CA VAL A 517 -1.14 18.60 10.87
C VAL A 517 -2.60 18.55 10.47
N LEU A 518 -3.06 17.42 9.93
CA LEU A 518 -4.44 17.20 9.49
C LEU A 518 -5.05 16.10 10.38
N LEU A 519 -6.12 16.40 11.12
CA LEU A 519 -6.69 15.47 12.11
C LEU A 519 -8.20 15.25 11.90
N SER A 520 -8.59 13.98 11.83
CA SER A 520 -9.97 13.52 12.00
C SER A 520 -10.51 13.88 13.41
N PRO A 521 -11.82 13.82 13.65
CA PRO A 521 -12.39 14.10 14.98
C PRO A 521 -11.78 13.26 16.10
N VAL A 522 -11.58 11.95 15.87
CA VAL A 522 -11.03 11.03 16.87
C VAL A 522 -9.56 11.34 17.14
N ASP A 523 -8.79 11.64 16.09
CA ASP A 523 -7.37 11.99 16.22
C ASP A 523 -7.17 13.37 16.88
N TYR A 524 -8.06 14.33 16.59
CA TYR A 524 -8.05 15.63 17.26
C TYR A 524 -8.39 15.49 18.75
N ALA A 525 -9.36 14.65 19.11
CA ALA A 525 -9.66 14.35 20.51
C ALA A 525 -8.43 13.76 21.23
N ALA A 526 -7.76 12.78 20.61
CA ALA A 526 -6.52 12.21 21.15
C ALA A 526 -5.37 13.24 21.24
N PHE A 527 -5.27 14.14 20.27
CA PHE A 527 -4.32 15.26 20.28
C PHE A 527 -4.56 16.19 21.48
N VAL A 528 -5.81 16.59 21.73
CA VAL A 528 -6.21 17.41 22.88
C VAL A 528 -5.93 16.67 24.19
N GLU A 529 -6.25 15.37 24.26
CA GLU A 529 -6.01 14.51 25.43
C GLU A 529 -4.52 14.43 25.81
N ASN A 530 -3.64 14.57 24.82
CA ASN A 530 -2.18 14.62 24.99
C ASN A 530 -1.64 16.06 25.10
N HIS A 531 -2.49 17.01 25.52
CA HIS A 531 -2.17 18.42 25.70
C HIS A 531 -1.70 19.14 24.42
N GLY A 532 -2.24 18.76 23.26
CA GLY A 532 -1.88 19.33 21.97
C GLY A 532 -2.12 20.84 21.87
N GLU A 533 -3.26 21.36 22.34
CA GLU A 533 -3.51 22.81 22.33
C GLU A 533 -2.47 23.60 23.15
N ARG A 534 -2.08 23.05 24.31
CA ARG A 534 -1.05 23.66 25.16
C ARG A 534 0.33 23.60 24.49
N SER A 535 0.63 22.49 23.82
CA SER A 535 1.84 22.32 23.00
C SER A 535 1.91 23.40 21.91
N LEU A 536 0.82 23.60 21.16
CA LEU A 536 0.76 24.62 20.11
C LEU A 536 0.86 26.05 20.65
N ARG A 537 0.21 26.37 21.78
CA ARG A 537 0.35 27.71 22.40
C ARG A 537 1.81 28.03 22.74
N ARG A 538 2.54 27.07 23.29
CA ARG A 538 3.97 27.23 23.62
C ARG A 538 4.84 27.36 22.38
N LEU A 539 4.62 26.50 21.39
CA LEU A 539 5.34 26.52 20.13
C LEU A 539 5.12 27.84 19.37
N ARG A 540 3.88 28.33 19.29
CA ARG A 540 3.56 29.64 18.69
C ARG A 540 4.26 30.79 19.43
N GLY A 541 4.33 30.71 20.76
CA GLY A 541 5.12 31.64 21.56
C GLY A 541 6.64 31.60 21.26
N ALA A 542 7.13 30.48 20.71
CA ALA A 542 8.50 30.29 20.24
C ALA A 542 8.65 30.49 18.71
N GLY A 543 7.65 31.09 18.05
CA GLY A 543 7.70 31.42 16.63
C GLY A 543 7.24 30.32 15.67
N TRP A 544 6.66 29.22 16.17
CA TRP A 544 6.11 28.19 15.29
C TRP A 544 4.94 28.71 14.45
N ASN A 545 5.04 28.55 13.14
CA ASN A 545 4.12 29.05 12.12
C ASN A 545 3.40 27.92 11.35
N GLY A 546 3.45 26.68 11.83
CA GLY A 546 2.78 25.55 11.17
C GLY A 546 1.25 25.60 11.23
N ARG A 547 0.61 24.71 10.48
CA ARG A 547 -0.85 24.64 10.31
C ARG A 547 -1.44 23.44 11.06
N LEU A 548 -2.57 23.64 11.74
CA LEU A 548 -3.42 22.57 12.24
C LEU A 548 -4.78 22.66 11.54
N VAL A 549 -5.20 21.59 10.90
CA VAL A 549 -6.52 21.43 10.28
C VAL A 549 -7.25 20.30 11.00
N THR A 550 -8.51 20.56 11.35
CA THR A 550 -9.38 19.57 11.99
C THR A 550 -10.61 19.37 11.12
N TYR A 551 -11.01 18.12 10.92
CA TYR A 551 -12.21 17.80 10.15
C TYR A 551 -13.42 17.60 11.06
N PRO A 552 -14.64 17.94 10.59
CA PRO A 552 -15.86 17.79 11.38
C PRO A 552 -16.35 16.34 11.48
N SER A 553 -15.96 15.48 10.54
CA SER A 553 -16.39 14.08 10.45
C SER A 553 -15.31 13.22 9.82
N GLY A 554 -15.53 11.89 9.85
CA GLY A 554 -14.67 10.87 9.26
C GLY A 554 -13.86 10.09 10.29
N ASP A 555 -13.11 9.12 9.78
CA ASP A 555 -12.43 8.09 10.56
C ASP A 555 -10.90 8.24 10.55
N HIS A 556 -10.24 7.51 11.45
CA HIS A 556 -8.79 7.47 11.53
C HIS A 556 -8.16 6.92 10.25
N SER A 557 -8.77 5.91 9.63
CA SER A 557 -8.20 5.11 8.52
C SER A 557 -8.51 5.67 7.12
N LEU A 558 -9.22 6.81 7.03
CA LEU A 558 -9.62 7.45 5.77
C LEU A 558 -10.43 6.52 4.85
N TYR A 559 -11.23 5.61 5.44
CA TYR A 559 -12.22 4.86 4.66
C TYR A 559 -13.37 5.77 4.22
N SER A 560 -13.72 6.78 5.03
CA SER A 560 -14.67 7.81 4.65
C SER A 560 -14.22 8.52 3.37
N THR A 561 -15.05 8.42 2.33
CA THR A 561 -14.75 9.05 1.03
C THR A 561 -14.75 10.57 1.16
N ALA A 562 -15.71 11.14 1.89
CA ALA A 562 -15.80 12.59 2.09
C ALA A 562 -14.58 13.16 2.84
N LEU A 563 -14.06 12.44 3.84
CA LEU A 563 -12.84 12.85 4.53
C LEU A 563 -11.61 12.68 3.63
N ARG A 564 -11.50 11.55 2.93
CA ARG A 564 -10.37 11.27 2.03
C ARG A 564 -10.24 12.34 0.94
N ASP A 565 -11.35 12.78 0.35
CA ASP A 565 -11.36 13.86 -0.66
C ASP A 565 -10.87 15.20 -0.09
N ARG A 566 -11.24 15.52 1.16
CA ARG A 566 -10.77 16.73 1.84
C ARG A 566 -9.28 16.66 2.15
N VAL A 567 -8.82 15.51 2.66
CA VAL A 567 -7.40 15.27 2.94
C VAL A 567 -6.57 15.36 1.67
N LEU A 568 -7.01 14.75 0.57
CA LEU A 568 -6.36 14.85 -0.74
C LEU A 568 -6.17 16.32 -1.13
N ARG A 569 -7.24 17.13 -1.09
CA ARG A 569 -7.17 18.56 -1.41
C ARG A 569 -6.23 19.33 -0.49
N ASP A 570 -6.25 19.05 0.82
CA ASP A 570 -5.38 19.72 1.79
C ASP A 570 -3.91 19.36 1.61
N VAL A 571 -3.60 18.09 1.30
CA VAL A 571 -2.25 17.62 0.98
C VAL A 571 -1.76 18.30 -0.30
N LEU A 572 -2.57 18.32 -1.36
CA LEU A 572 -2.26 19.02 -2.61
C LEU A 572 -1.99 20.50 -2.38
N ALA A 573 -2.92 21.21 -1.74
CA ALA A 573 -2.80 22.64 -1.48
C ALA A 573 -1.55 22.97 -0.65
N THR A 574 -1.21 22.12 0.33
CA THR A 574 -0.01 22.29 1.16
C THR A 574 1.26 22.04 0.35
N ALA A 575 1.32 20.94 -0.40
CA ALA A 575 2.49 20.63 -1.23
C ALA A 575 2.73 21.72 -2.30
N LEU A 576 1.67 22.18 -2.97
CA LEU A 576 1.74 23.27 -3.94
C LEU A 576 2.20 24.57 -3.28
N GLY A 577 1.60 24.95 -2.15
CA GLY A 577 1.97 26.16 -1.42
C GLY A 577 3.43 26.16 -0.96
N GLU A 578 3.98 25.00 -0.62
CA GLU A 578 5.39 24.89 -0.25
C GLU A 578 6.31 24.89 -1.48
N LEU A 579 5.99 24.12 -2.52
CA LEU A 579 6.91 23.84 -3.61
C LEU A 579 6.83 24.80 -4.80
N THR A 580 5.77 25.62 -4.90
CA THR A 580 5.59 26.57 -6.01
C THR A 580 5.94 28.01 -5.64
N VAL A 581 5.90 28.38 -4.36
CA VAL A 581 6.11 29.77 -3.92
C VAL A 581 7.55 30.24 -4.15
N GLY A 582 8.55 29.34 -4.12
CA GLY A 582 9.95 29.68 -4.42
C GLY A 582 10.21 30.12 -5.87
N ARG A 583 9.38 29.70 -6.83
CA ARG A 583 9.54 30.07 -8.25
C ARG A 583 9.25 31.55 -8.54
N VAL A 584 8.48 32.21 -7.67
CA VAL A 584 8.11 33.63 -7.86
C VAL A 584 9.20 34.57 -7.35
N ASP A 585 9.94 34.17 -6.32
CA ASP A 585 11.03 34.98 -5.77
C ASP A 585 12.33 34.82 -6.59
N ASP A 586 12.65 33.62 -7.08
CA ASP A 586 13.81 33.42 -7.99
C ASP A 586 13.60 34.09 -9.36
N ALA A 587 12.36 34.12 -9.87
CA ALA A 587 12.05 34.85 -11.11
C ALA A 587 12.11 36.38 -10.97
N ARG A 588 12.13 36.91 -9.74
CA ARG A 588 12.32 38.34 -9.47
C ARG A 588 13.78 38.74 -9.40
N ASP A 589 14.70 37.82 -9.13
CA ASP A 589 16.13 38.12 -9.00
C ASP A 589 16.86 38.16 -10.35
N ASP A 590 16.39 37.42 -11.36
CA ASP A 590 16.95 37.43 -12.73
C ASP A 590 16.54 38.64 -13.60
N SER A 591 15.72 39.56 -13.08
CA SER A 591 15.26 40.76 -13.81
C SER A 591 15.92 42.07 -13.38
N ARG A 592 16.93 42.03 -12.49
CA ARG A 592 17.68 43.21 -12.07
C ARG A 592 19.17 43.13 -12.41
N SER A 593 19.48 43.21 -13.69
CA SER A 593 20.74 43.79 -14.13
C SER A 593 20.65 44.30 -15.57
N ALA A 594 21.15 45.53 -15.74
CA ALA A 594 21.47 46.23 -16.99
C ALA A 594 20.33 46.88 -17.78
N LEU A 595 19.86 48.05 -17.31
CA LEU A 595 19.72 49.24 -18.16
C LEU A 595 20.12 50.49 -17.36
N VAL A 596 21.41 50.84 -17.43
CA VAL A 596 21.93 52.20 -17.21
C VAL A 596 22.90 52.45 -18.37
N GLY A 597 22.59 53.47 -19.19
CA GLY A 597 23.39 53.88 -20.35
C GLY A 597 22.53 54.18 -21.56
#